data_AF-A0A3D1YQ57-F1
#
_entry.id   AF-A0A3D1YQ57-F1
#
_cell.length_a   1.000
_cell.length_b   1.000
_cell.length_c   1.000
_cell.angle_alpha   90.00
_cell.angle_beta   90.00
_cell.angle_gamma   90.00
#
_symmetry.space_group_name_H-M   'P 1'
#
loop_
_entity.id
_entity.type
_entity.pdbx_description
1 polymer ?
#
loop_
_entity_poly.entity_id
_entity_poly.type
_entity_poly.pdbx_seq_one_letter_code
_entity_poly.pdbx_strand_id
1 'polypeptide(L)'
;MSFKETCIKIMAWLNFGLALAGLAKFLPIGYLMLLSVWEPIDPAAYEWSIDLISDTYLIVLVWCVALAIIKAVSGHFIVRPWRHP
;
A
#
# COMPACT_ATOMS: atom_id res chain seq x y z
N MET A 1 8.34 -1.30 -26.89
CA MET A 1 7.93 -2.01 -25.67
C MET A 1 7.12 -3.23 -26.07
N SER A 2 7.54 -4.41 -25.65
CA SER A 2 6.76 -5.64 -25.82
C SER A 2 5.51 -5.59 -24.93
N PHE A 3 4.42 -6.24 -25.34
CA PHE A 3 3.20 -6.37 -24.54
C PHE A 3 3.50 -6.87 -23.11
N LYS A 4 4.46 -7.81 -22.99
CA LYS A 4 4.93 -8.34 -21.70
C LYS A 4 5.52 -7.25 -20.79
N GLU A 5 6.32 -6.33 -21.33
CA GLU A 5 6.95 -5.25 -20.58
C GLU A 5 5.91 -4.24 -20.08
N THR A 6 4.92 -3.91 -20.92
CA THR A 6 3.81 -3.03 -20.54
C THR A 6 3.00 -3.63 -19.40
N CYS A 7 2.67 -4.92 -19.45
CA CYS A 7 1.96 -5.62 -18.37
C CYS A 7 2.75 -5.61 -17.05
N ILE A 8 4.06 -5.90 -17.11
CA ILE A 8 4.93 -5.86 -15.92
C ILE A 8 4.97 -4.45 -15.33
N LYS A 9 5.07 -3.42 -16.17
CA LYS A 9 5.12 -2.01 -15.72
C LYS A 9 3.80 -1.58 -15.07
N ILE A 10 2.65 -1.95 -15.65
CA ILE A 10 1.32 -1.68 -15.07
C ILE A 10 1.20 -2.38 -13.71
N MET A 11 1.56 -3.66 -13.63
CA MET A 11 1.52 -4.43 -12.38
C MET A 11 2.42 -3.84 -11.30
N ALA A 12 3.62 -3.38 -11.66
CA ALA A 12 4.53 -2.70 -10.74
C ALA A 12 3.94 -1.38 -10.22
N TRP A 13 3.28 -0.59 -11.08
CA TRP A 13 2.59 0.64 -10.69
C TRP A 13 1.40 0.37 -9.76
N LEU A 14 0.58 -0.64 -10.07
CA LEU A 14 -0.53 -1.05 -9.22
C LEU A 14 -0.04 -1.52 -7.85
N ASN A 15 1.02 -2.34 -7.82
CA ASN A 15 1.60 -2.82 -6.57
C ASN A 15 2.21 -1.69 -5.72
N PHE A 16 2.83 -0.69 -6.38
CA PHE A 16 3.33 0.51 -5.71
C PHE A 16 2.18 1.38 -5.15
N GLY A 17 1.12 1.58 -5.94
CA GLY A 17 -0.07 2.29 -5.50
C GLY A 17 -0.76 1.61 -4.31
N LEU A 18 -0.81 0.28 -4.31
CA LEU A 18 -1.34 -0.51 -3.21
C LEU A 18 -0.52 -0.33 -1.92
N ALA A 19 0.82 -0.30 -2.03
CA ALA A 19 1.68 -0.02 -0.89
C ALA A 19 1.47 1.41 -0.34
N LEU A 20 1.34 2.41 -1.22
CA LEU A 20 1.01 3.79 -0.83
C LEU A 20 -0.36 3.88 -0.16
N ALA A 21 -1.38 3.19 -0.69
CA ALA A 21 -2.71 3.15 -0.10
C ALA A 21 -2.68 2.50 1.29
N GLY A 22 -1.92 1.43 1.46
CA GLY A 22 -1.67 0.82 2.77
C GLY A 22 -1.02 1.78 3.76
N LEU A 23 0.00 2.53 3.34
CA LEU A 23 0.65 3.54 4.19
C LEU A 23 -0.30 4.71 4.53
N ALA A 24 -1.08 5.18 3.57
CA ALA A 24 -2.01 6.29 3.76
C ALA A 24 -3.09 5.99 4.82
N LYS A 25 -3.47 4.72 4.99
CA LYS A 25 -4.42 4.29 6.03
C LYS A 25 -3.93 4.56 7.46
N PHE A 26 -2.62 4.68 7.68
CA PHE A 26 -2.05 4.98 9.01
C PHE A 26 -1.99 6.48 9.31
N LEU A 27 -2.27 7.35 8.33
CA LEU A 27 -2.24 8.80 8.55
C LEU A 27 -3.25 9.28 9.60
N PRO A 28 -4.52 8.81 9.62
CA PRO A 28 -5.49 9.28 10.60
C PRO A 28 -5.10 8.96 12.03
N ILE A 29 -4.61 7.74 12.31
CA ILE A 29 -4.18 7.38 13.66
C ILE A 29 -2.93 8.15 14.09
N GLY A 30 -1.99 8.39 13.17
CA GLY A 30 -0.82 9.22 13.43
C GLY A 30 -1.19 10.69 13.70
N TYR A 31 -2.16 11.22 12.95
CA TYR A 31 -2.71 12.55 13.18
C TYR A 31 -3.37 12.66 14.57
N LEU A 32 -4.20 11.68 14.94
CA LEU A 32 -4.85 11.65 16.26
C LEU A 32 -3.82 11.56 17.40
N MET A 33 -2.75 10.78 17.24
CA MET A 33 -1.66 10.72 18.22
C MET A 33 -0.89 12.04 18.35
N LEU A 34 -0.73 12.80 17.27
CA LEU A 34 -0.11 14.13 17.35
C LEU A 34 -1.04 15.15 18.00
N LEU A 35 -2.34 15.08 17.69
CA LEU A 35 -3.36 15.94 18.28
C LEU A 35 -3.52 15.68 19.78
N SER A 36 -3.33 14.43 20.22
CA SER A 36 -3.47 14.02 21.62
C SER A 36 -2.50 14.70 22.59
N VAL A 37 -1.46 15.37 22.07
CA VAL A 37 -0.53 16.18 22.85
C VAL A 37 -1.21 17.44 23.39
N TRP A 38 -2.22 17.94 22.69
CA TRP A 38 -2.88 19.22 22.98
C TRP A 38 -4.32 19.04 23.46
N GLU A 39 -5.03 18.05 22.93
CA GLU A 39 -6.46 17.82 23.18
C GLU A 39 -6.74 16.34 23.46
N PRO A 40 -7.75 16.01 24.28
CA PRO A 40 -8.17 14.61 24.42
C PRO A 40 -8.67 14.07 23.07
N ILE A 41 -8.30 12.81 22.76
CA ILE A 41 -8.70 12.16 21.51
C ILE A 41 -10.21 11.94 21.51
N ASP A 42 -10.87 12.35 20.42
CA ASP A 42 -12.26 11.99 20.16
C ASP A 42 -12.41 10.47 19.99
N PRO A 43 -13.19 9.79 20.85
CA PRO A 43 -13.38 8.34 20.77
C PRO A 43 -13.91 7.88 19.41
N ALA A 44 -14.80 8.65 18.78
CA ALA A 44 -15.38 8.28 17.49
C ALA A 44 -14.34 8.32 16.36
N ALA A 45 -13.51 9.37 16.32
CA ALA A 45 -12.40 9.46 15.39
C ALA A 45 -11.36 8.33 15.61
N TYR A 46 -11.10 7.97 16.86
CA TYR A 46 -10.19 6.87 17.19
C TYR A 46 -10.73 5.53 16.69
N GLU A 47 -11.98 5.18 16.99
CA GLU A 47 -12.62 3.96 16.52
C GLU A 47 -12.61 3.87 14.99
N TRP A 48 -12.96 4.96 14.30
CA TRP A 48 -12.90 5.02 12.84
C TRP A 48 -11.48 4.78 12.30
N SER A 49 -10.46 5.33 12.95
CA SER A 49 -9.06 5.12 12.53
C SER A 49 -8.62 3.66 12.69
N ILE A 50 -9.11 2.97 13.72
CA ILE A 50 -8.84 1.55 13.95
C ILE A 50 -9.57 0.70 12.90
N ASP A 51 -10.85 0.99 12.65
CA ASP A 51 -11.66 0.31 11.62
C ASP A 51 -11.00 0.41 10.24
N LEU A 52 -10.52 1.60 9.87
CA LEU A 52 -9.84 1.85 8.60
C LEU A 52 -8.58 0.96 8.40
N ILE A 53 -7.83 0.72 9.47
CA ILE A 53 -6.59 -0.06 9.46
C ILE A 53 -6.89 -1.56 9.63
N SER A 54 -8.05 -1.93 10.17
CA SER A 54 -8.42 -3.33 10.45
C SER A 54 -8.26 -4.22 9.20
N ASP A 55 -8.64 -3.73 8.03
CA ASP A 55 -8.55 -4.45 6.75
C ASP A 55 -7.17 -4.39 6.06
N THR A 56 -6.14 -3.86 6.72
CA THR A 56 -4.81 -3.72 6.11
C THR A 56 -4.17 -5.07 5.78
N TYR A 57 -4.52 -6.14 6.50
CA TYR A 57 -4.04 -7.49 6.18
C TYR A 57 -4.46 -7.96 4.78
N LEU A 58 -5.64 -7.55 4.28
CA LEU A 58 -6.09 -7.86 2.92
C LEU A 58 -5.25 -7.13 1.88
N ILE A 59 -4.90 -5.86 2.14
CA ILE A 59 -4.02 -5.07 1.27
C ILE A 59 -2.63 -5.73 1.19
N VAL A 60 -2.08 -6.14 2.34
CA VAL A 60 -0.79 -6.86 2.38
C VAL A 60 -0.86 -8.18 1.63
N LEU A 61 -1.96 -8.92 1.74
CA LEU A 61 -2.15 -10.18 1.02
C LEU A 61 -2.16 -9.96 -0.50
N VAL A 62 -2.92 -8.98 -1.00
CA VAL A 62 -2.95 -8.63 -2.42
C VAL A 62 -1.58 -8.16 -2.90
N TRP A 63 -0.86 -7.39 -2.07
CA TRP A 63 0.50 -6.93 -2.37
C TRP A 63 1.48 -8.10 -2.50
N CYS A 64 1.44 -9.07 -1.59
CA CYS A 64 2.25 -10.28 -1.66
C CYS A 64 1.95 -11.12 -2.91
N VAL A 65 0.67 -11.25 -3.27
CA VAL A 65 0.26 -11.96 -4.50
C VAL A 65 0.79 -11.24 -5.74
N ALA A 66 0.66 -9.90 -5.80
CA ALA A 66 1.19 -9.12 -6.91
C ALA A 66 2.72 -9.23 -7.02
N LEU A 67 3.45 -9.22 -5.90
CA LEU A 67 4.89 -9.47 -5.87
C LEU A 67 5.25 -10.87 -6.41
N ALA A 68 4.50 -11.90 -6.02
CA ALA A 68 4.71 -13.26 -6.50
C ALA A 68 4.52 -13.37 -8.03
N ILE A 69 3.48 -12.73 -8.57
CA ILE A 69 3.23 -12.71 -10.02
C ILE A 69 4.33 -11.93 -10.74
N ILE A 70 4.71 -10.75 -10.24
CA ILE A 70 5.81 -9.96 -10.82
C ILE A 70 7.11 -10.78 -10.85
N LYS A 71 7.43 -11.50 -9.76
CA LYS A 71 8.59 -12.38 -9.70
C LYS A 71 8.51 -13.52 -10.72
N ALA A 72 7.35 -14.18 -10.83
CA ALA A 72 7.16 -15.29 -11.77
C ALA A 72 7.32 -14.84 -13.24
N VAL A 73 6.85 -13.64 -13.59
CA VAL A 73 6.85 -13.15 -14.98
C VAL A 73 8.16 -12.46 -15.37
N SER A 74 8.80 -11.76 -14.42
CA SER A 74 10.01 -10.95 -14.67
C SER A 74 11.32 -11.59 -14.19
N GLY A 75 11.25 -12.63 -13.34
CA GLY A 75 12.41 -13.20 -12.64
C GLY A 75 12.98 -12.34 -11.52
N HIS A 76 12.46 -11.12 -11.32
CA HIS A 76 12.97 -10.16 -10.34
C HIS A 76 11.95 -9.93 -9.22
N PHE A 77 12.42 -9.89 -7.98
CA PHE A 77 11.57 -9.59 -6.81
C PHE A 77 11.16 -8.13 -6.71
N ILE A 78 12.00 -7.21 -7.19
CA ILE A 78 11.78 -5.77 -7.08
C ILE A 78 11.85 -5.18 -8.48
N VAL A 79 10.68 -4.92 -9.07
CA VAL A 79 10.56 -4.15 -10.30
C VAL A 79 10.22 -2.72 -9.92
N ARG A 80 11.14 -1.79 -10.18
CA ARG A 80 10.91 -0.35 -9.94
C ARG A 80 10.07 0.19 -11.10
N PRO A 81 8.84 0.69 -10.87
CA PRO A 81 7.93 1.07 -11.95
C PRO A 81 8.43 2.25 -12.81
N TRP A 82 9.36 3.05 -12.28
CA TRP A 82 10.01 4.18 -12.97
C TRP A 82 11.31 3.82 -13.69
N ARG A 83 11.86 2.61 -13.52
CA ARG A 83 12.99 2.16 -14.34
C ARG A 83 12.43 1.58 -15.64
N HIS A 84 12.89 2.13 -16.76
CA HIS A 84 12.77 1.45 -18.04
C HIS A 84 13.68 0.21 -18.04
N PRO A 85 13.28 -0.91 -18.68
CA PRO A 85 14.24 -1.91 -19.12
C PRO A 85 15.27 -1.27 -20.07
#